data_AF-A0A932J906-F1
#
_entry.id   AF-A0A932J906-F1
#
_cell.length_a   1.000
_cell.length_b   1.000
_cell.length_c   1.000
_cell.angle_alpha   90.00
_cell.angle_beta   90.00
_cell.angle_gamma   90.00
#
_symmetry.space_group_name_H-M   'P 1'
#
loop_
_entity.id
_entity.type
_entity.pdbx_description
1 polymer ?
#
loop_
_entity_poly.entity_id
_entity_poly.type
_entity_poly.pdbx_seq_one_letter_code
_entity_poly.pdbx_strand_id
1 'polypeptide(L)'
;MRLPRPLLLTLAAFGLALCLFASGAFYNSRTFTDRIYPRIDRFLSGLGSNQPEAVPTLAVTLADPPTFAVETPTSIATPKGEDTASPLQTTQQPNNLTTQSPTPEPTAVSVIYDLPASITLEGARYEPQLYNNCGPATLTAALVYWGWRGSEPDELVWYAAGKDVRWQRDIASVIKPNKSDKNVMAYELANYAIEQAGLSAEIRYGGDIDVIKRFVANGFPVIIERGFREEEHGQVGQGWEGHYGLITGYDDNARKFLTQDSFKGANYWRDYDAEVKDWRDFNYLYIILYPGNRAAEVTALLGPDADVGANYNRALAKAQADAARHTDPLDLAFDWFNVGTSLQLLERNEDAALAFDQARSYGILPYRMLWYQTFMYKAYFYTERYQDVIDLANVTLQTPGMEESLYWRGWAYYQLGDLDRAVADMRAALDAHPDWDQALAALAQWGVSP
;
A
#
# COMPACT_ATOMS: atom_id res chain seq x y z
N MET A 1 51.52 -46.00 -30.43
CA MET A 1 52.27 -45.44 -29.28
C MET A 1 51.26 -44.76 -28.37
N ARG A 2 50.98 -45.29 -27.18
CA ARG A 2 50.00 -44.70 -26.24
C ARG A 2 50.73 -43.66 -25.38
N LEU A 3 50.25 -42.42 -25.39
CA LEU A 3 50.80 -41.33 -24.60
C LEU A 3 50.67 -41.64 -23.08
N PRO A 4 51.67 -41.29 -22.27
CA PRO A 4 51.65 -41.55 -20.84
C PRO A 4 50.53 -40.75 -20.16
N ARG A 5 49.81 -41.41 -19.24
CA ARG A 5 48.63 -40.89 -18.51
C ARG A 5 48.74 -39.45 -17.96
N PRO A 6 49.88 -38.94 -17.45
CA PRO A 6 49.96 -37.54 -16.99
C PRO A 6 49.87 -36.51 -18.13
N LEU A 7 50.20 -36.87 -19.37
CA LEU A 7 50.07 -35.97 -20.53
C LEU A 7 48.62 -35.85 -21.04
N LEU A 8 47.84 -36.92 -20.85
CA LEU A 8 46.39 -36.93 -21.15
C LEU A 8 45.60 -36.07 -20.17
N LEU A 9 46.02 -36.03 -18.90
CA LEU A 9 45.37 -35.21 -17.87
C LEU A 9 45.68 -33.71 -18.04
N THR A 10 46.88 -33.36 -18.50
CA THR A 10 47.24 -31.95 -18.79
C THR A 10 46.56 -31.42 -20.05
N LEU A 11 46.40 -32.24 -21.10
CA LEU A 11 45.61 -31.88 -22.28
C LEU A 11 44.10 -31.79 -21.99
N ALA A 12 43.57 -32.64 -21.11
CA ALA A 12 42.18 -32.55 -20.66
C ALA A 12 41.92 -31.31 -19.80
N ALA A 13 42.86 -30.92 -18.93
CA ALA A 13 42.76 -29.71 -18.12
C ALA A 13 42.85 -28.43 -18.97
N PHE A 14 43.70 -28.41 -20.00
CA PHE A 14 43.78 -27.28 -20.94
C PHE A 14 42.53 -27.18 -21.83
N GLY A 15 41.94 -28.31 -22.23
CA GLY A 15 40.66 -28.36 -22.94
C GLY A 15 39.50 -27.84 -22.10
N LEU A 16 39.44 -28.20 -20.81
CA LEU A 16 38.40 -27.72 -19.89
C LEU A 16 38.53 -26.23 -19.60
N ALA A 17 39.75 -25.72 -19.46
CA ALA A 17 40.01 -24.29 -19.26
C ALA A 17 39.66 -23.46 -20.51
N LEU A 18 39.90 -23.97 -21.73
CA LEU A 18 39.46 -23.31 -22.97
C LEU A 18 37.93 -23.32 -23.12
N CYS A 19 37.25 -24.39 -22.69
CA CYS A 19 35.79 -24.45 -22.67
C CYS A 19 35.19 -23.48 -21.63
N LEU A 20 35.84 -23.30 -20.48
CA LEU A 20 35.40 -22.36 -19.44
C LEU A 20 35.64 -20.88 -19.83
N PHE A 21 36.72 -20.60 -20.56
CA PHE A 21 36.95 -19.26 -21.15
C PHE A 21 35.98 -18.96 -22.31
N ALA A 22 35.58 -19.98 -23.09
CA ALA A 22 34.56 -19.82 -24.13
C ALA A 22 33.14 -19.67 -23.55
N SER A 23 32.83 -20.23 -22.38
CA SER A 23 31.54 -20.04 -21.69
C SER A 23 31.41 -18.70 -20.98
N GLY A 24 32.51 -18.08 -20.54
CA GLY A 24 32.50 -16.72 -19.96
C GLY A 24 32.09 -15.64 -20.97
N ALA A 25 32.38 -15.85 -22.26
CA ALA A 25 31.94 -14.96 -23.34
C ALA A 25 30.50 -15.24 -23.83
N PHE A 26 29.88 -16.36 -23.43
CA PHE A 26 28.51 -16.73 -23.79
C PHE A 26 27.46 -16.45 -22.71
N TYR A 27 27.90 -16.24 -21.46
CA TYR A 27 27.02 -15.90 -20.32
C TYR A 27 26.29 -14.56 -20.48
N ASN A 28 26.70 -13.73 -21.45
CA ASN A 28 26.12 -12.43 -21.73
C ASN A 28 25.21 -12.40 -22.98
N SER A 29 24.76 -13.57 -23.47
CA SER A 29 23.79 -13.64 -24.57
C SER A 29 22.38 -13.90 -24.04
N ARG A 30 21.43 -13.02 -24.39
CA ARG A 30 19.99 -13.06 -24.04
C ARG A 30 19.29 -14.41 -24.26
N THR A 31 19.88 -15.32 -25.03
CA THR A 31 19.29 -16.63 -25.38
C THR A 31 19.36 -17.70 -24.28
N PHE A 32 20.22 -17.58 -23.26
CA PHE A 32 20.34 -18.60 -22.22
C PHE A 32 19.26 -18.48 -21.13
N THR A 33 18.98 -17.24 -20.70
CA THR A 33 17.98 -16.91 -19.67
C THR A 33 16.56 -17.30 -20.10
N ASP A 34 16.21 -17.09 -21.37
CA ASP A 34 14.82 -17.24 -21.84
C ASP A 34 14.40 -18.69 -22.15
N ARG A 35 15.34 -19.65 -22.24
CA ARG A 35 15.01 -21.02 -22.73
C ARG A 35 15.36 -22.18 -21.81
N ILE A 36 16.30 -22.01 -20.88
CA ILE A 36 16.79 -23.14 -20.05
C ILE A 36 16.33 -23.02 -18.59
N TYR A 37 16.26 -21.80 -18.04
CA TYR A 37 15.86 -21.56 -16.65
C TYR A 37 14.49 -22.17 -16.26
N PRO A 38 13.42 -22.05 -17.10
CA PRO A 38 12.11 -22.62 -16.76
C PRO A 38 12.08 -24.15 -16.67
N ARG A 39 13.12 -24.84 -17.17
CA ARG A 39 13.20 -26.32 -17.18
C ARG A 39 13.92 -26.89 -15.97
N ILE A 40 14.71 -26.07 -15.26
CA ILE A 40 15.39 -26.46 -14.01
C ILE A 40 14.42 -26.33 -12.83
N ASP A 41 13.57 -25.29 -12.80
CA ASP A 41 12.53 -25.12 -11.77
C ASP A 41 11.51 -26.26 -11.73
N ARG A 42 11.17 -26.82 -12.90
CA ARG A 42 10.24 -27.95 -13.00
C ARG A 42 10.84 -29.27 -12.50
N PHE A 43 12.15 -29.35 -12.30
CA PHE A 43 12.83 -30.52 -11.74
C PHE A 43 12.97 -30.42 -10.21
N LEU A 44 13.09 -29.21 -9.66
CA LEU A 44 13.30 -28.99 -8.23
C LEU A 44 11.97 -28.94 -7.43
N SER A 45 10.86 -28.55 -8.06
CA SER A 45 9.52 -28.59 -7.46
C SER A 45 8.94 -30.01 -7.25
N GLY A 46 9.62 -31.04 -7.77
CA GLY A 46 9.23 -32.45 -7.62
C GLY A 46 9.75 -33.15 -6.36
N LEU A 47 10.53 -32.47 -5.51
CA LEU A 47 11.10 -33.04 -4.29
C LEU A 47 10.45 -32.36 -3.08
N GLY A 48 9.38 -32.98 -2.59
CA GLY A 48 8.54 -32.43 -1.52
C GLY A 48 9.28 -32.17 -0.21
N SER A 49 8.98 -31.03 0.39
CA SER A 49 9.27 -30.72 1.79
C SER A 49 7.95 -30.39 2.50
N ASN A 50 7.68 -31.11 3.59
CA ASN A 50 6.54 -30.88 4.48
C ASN A 50 6.52 -29.44 4.99
N GLN A 51 5.48 -28.70 4.65
CA GLN A 51 5.17 -27.36 5.18
C GLN A 51 4.47 -27.50 6.55
N PRO A 52 4.84 -26.73 7.58
CA PRO A 52 3.98 -26.56 8.76
C PRO A 52 2.70 -25.80 8.36
N GLU A 53 1.60 -26.09 9.05
CA GLU A 53 0.26 -25.54 8.74
C GLU A 53 0.30 -24.00 8.62
N ALA A 54 -0.16 -23.51 7.46
CA ALA A 54 -0.25 -22.09 7.16
C ALA A 54 -1.30 -21.42 8.04
N VAL A 55 -0.88 -20.40 8.78
CA VAL A 55 -1.80 -19.40 9.31
C VAL A 55 -2.42 -18.67 8.10
N PRO A 56 -3.75 -18.52 8.01
CA PRO A 56 -4.37 -17.85 6.88
C PRO A 56 -3.84 -16.42 6.80
N THR A 57 -3.08 -16.17 5.73
CA THR A 57 -2.45 -14.89 5.45
C THR A 57 -3.37 -14.17 4.48
N LEU A 58 -4.14 -13.20 4.99
CA LEU A 58 -4.96 -12.33 4.14
C LEU A 58 -4.01 -11.33 3.48
N ALA A 59 -3.85 -11.41 2.15
CA ALA A 59 -3.21 -10.35 1.39
C ALA A 59 -4.02 -9.06 1.58
N VAL A 60 -3.35 -7.95 1.86
CA VAL A 60 -4.01 -6.63 1.89
C VAL A 60 -4.04 -6.14 0.45
N THR A 61 -5.21 -6.04 -0.17
CA THR A 61 -5.33 -5.67 -1.59
C THR A 61 -5.80 -4.23 -1.75
N LEU A 62 -5.73 -3.70 -2.98
CA LEU A 62 -6.38 -2.45 -3.43
C LEU A 62 -7.94 -2.48 -3.28
N ALA A 63 -8.48 -3.45 -2.55
CA ALA A 63 -9.80 -4.06 -2.61
C ALA A 63 -9.94 -5.09 -3.74
N ASP A 64 -10.78 -6.09 -3.48
CA ASP A 64 -11.25 -7.07 -4.46
C ASP A 64 -11.86 -6.38 -5.69
N PRO A 65 -11.83 -7.03 -6.87
CA PRO A 65 -12.54 -6.52 -8.04
C PRO A 65 -13.98 -6.16 -7.65
N PRO A 66 -14.51 -5.00 -8.08
CA PRO A 66 -15.83 -4.57 -7.67
C PRO A 66 -16.87 -5.65 -7.99
N THR A 67 -17.42 -6.23 -6.93
CA THR A 67 -18.39 -7.31 -7.03
C THR A 67 -19.75 -6.72 -7.34
N PHE A 68 -20.20 -6.89 -8.58
CA PHE A 68 -21.58 -6.59 -8.94
C PHE A 68 -22.41 -7.86 -8.81
N ALA A 69 -23.52 -7.79 -8.09
CA ALA A 69 -24.53 -8.82 -8.20
C ALA A 69 -24.97 -8.86 -9.66
N VAL A 70 -24.65 -9.94 -10.37
CA VAL A 70 -25.22 -10.20 -11.69
C VAL A 70 -26.69 -10.47 -11.46
N GLU A 71 -27.53 -9.44 -11.58
CA GLU A 71 -28.97 -9.64 -11.69
C GLU A 71 -29.22 -10.41 -12.98
N THR A 72 -29.35 -11.73 -12.86
CA THR A 72 -29.92 -12.55 -13.93
C THR A 72 -31.30 -11.99 -14.26
N PRO A 73 -31.61 -11.69 -15.54
CA PRO A 73 -32.89 -11.11 -15.92
C PRO A 73 -33.99 -12.12 -15.60
N THR A 74 -34.74 -11.85 -14.54
CA THR A 74 -35.90 -12.66 -14.20
C THR A 74 -37.01 -12.29 -15.16
N SER A 75 -37.43 -13.31 -15.92
CA SER A 75 -38.57 -13.35 -16.84
C SER A 75 -39.73 -12.42 -16.46
N ILE A 76 -40.05 -11.51 -17.37
CA ILE A 76 -41.25 -10.67 -17.40
C ILE A 76 -42.51 -11.55 -17.32
N ALA A 77 -43.32 -11.36 -16.28
CA ALA A 77 -44.71 -11.78 -16.26
C ALA A 77 -45.60 -10.52 -16.28
N THR A 78 -46.42 -10.40 -17.33
CA THR A 78 -47.36 -9.30 -17.59
C THR A 78 -48.61 -9.43 -16.68
N PRO A 79 -49.33 -8.32 -16.41
CA PRO A 79 -50.23 -8.19 -15.26
C PRO A 79 -51.68 -8.60 -15.57
N LYS A 80 -52.44 -8.94 -14.51
CA LYS A 80 -53.91 -9.01 -14.55
C LYS A 80 -54.49 -8.28 -13.35
N GLY A 81 -55.38 -7.34 -13.64
CA GLY A 81 -55.84 -6.30 -12.72
C GLY A 81 -56.99 -6.64 -11.78
N GLU A 82 -57.18 -5.68 -10.88
CA GLU A 82 -58.39 -5.18 -10.19
C GLU A 82 -59.33 -6.18 -9.49
N ASP A 83 -59.53 -6.00 -8.17
CA ASP A 83 -60.68 -5.20 -7.72
C ASP A 83 -60.69 -4.81 -6.22
N THR A 84 -61.25 -3.63 -5.97
CA THR A 84 -61.96 -3.11 -4.77
C THR A 84 -61.26 -2.78 -3.43
N ALA A 85 -61.53 -1.55 -2.99
CA ALA A 85 -61.15 -0.92 -1.73
C ALA A 85 -62.27 -0.96 -0.66
N SER A 86 -61.89 -1.05 0.63
CA SER A 86 -62.56 -0.34 1.74
C SER A 86 -61.80 -0.44 3.07
N PRO A 87 -62.05 0.47 4.04
CA PRO A 87 -61.02 1.00 4.92
C PRO A 87 -60.98 0.32 6.30
N LEU A 88 -59.81 0.32 6.95
CA LEU A 88 -59.68 -0.06 8.36
C LEU A 88 -59.14 1.10 9.20
N GLN A 89 -59.89 1.33 10.28
CA GLN A 89 -59.82 2.42 11.24
C GLN A 89 -58.53 2.41 12.08
N THR A 90 -58.04 3.60 12.33
CA THR A 90 -57.01 3.92 13.31
C THR A 90 -57.51 3.64 14.72
N THR A 91 -56.88 2.69 15.42
CA THR A 91 -56.96 2.59 16.89
C THR A 91 -55.60 3.01 17.46
N GLN A 92 -55.57 4.18 18.09
CA GLN A 92 -54.43 4.62 18.90
C GLN A 92 -54.49 3.87 20.23
N GLN A 93 -53.50 3.01 20.48
CA GLN A 93 -53.22 2.45 21.79
C GLN A 93 -51.95 3.13 22.34
N PRO A 94 -51.91 3.56 23.61
CA PRO A 94 -50.76 4.28 24.15
C PRO A 94 -49.61 3.30 24.38
N ASN A 95 -48.54 3.43 23.60
CA ASN A 95 -47.27 2.78 23.93
C ASN A 95 -46.63 3.52 25.10
N ASN A 96 -46.65 2.90 26.27
CA ASN A 96 -45.83 3.28 27.41
C ASN A 96 -44.35 3.25 26.98
N LEU A 97 -43.77 4.44 26.81
CA LEU A 97 -42.34 4.65 26.67
C LEU A 97 -41.69 4.36 28.02
N THR A 98 -41.19 3.13 28.20
CA THR A 98 -40.14 2.87 29.18
C THR A 98 -38.89 3.63 28.76
N THR A 99 -38.58 4.69 29.50
CA THR A 99 -37.29 5.37 29.49
C THR A 99 -36.20 4.37 29.88
N GLN A 100 -35.51 3.82 28.88
CA GLN A 100 -34.25 3.13 29.13
C GLN A 100 -33.23 4.20 29.54
N SER A 101 -32.68 4.02 30.73
CA SER A 101 -31.53 4.80 31.22
C SER A 101 -30.36 4.57 30.25
N PRO A 102 -29.60 5.61 29.87
CA PRO A 102 -28.46 5.42 28.98
C PRO A 102 -27.46 4.48 29.66
N THR A 103 -27.13 3.38 28.99
CA THR A 103 -26.00 2.52 29.34
C THR A 103 -24.75 3.40 29.37
N PRO A 104 -23.98 3.44 30.46
CA PRO A 104 -22.74 4.20 30.49
C PRO A 104 -21.81 3.67 29.41
N GLU A 105 -21.40 4.56 28.50
CA GLU A 105 -20.37 4.31 27.51
C GLU A 105 -19.10 3.84 28.23
N PRO A 106 -18.46 2.72 27.82
CA PRO A 106 -17.26 2.25 28.48
C PRO A 106 -16.19 3.34 28.37
N THR A 107 -15.86 3.94 29.51
CA THR A 107 -14.76 4.91 29.61
C THR A 107 -13.50 4.24 29.09
N ALA A 108 -12.95 4.74 27.99
CA ALA A 108 -11.69 4.27 27.45
C ALA A 108 -10.64 4.32 28.57
N VAL A 109 -10.19 3.16 29.02
CA VAL A 109 -9.09 3.07 29.98
C VAL A 109 -7.83 3.43 29.20
N SER A 110 -7.36 4.67 29.35
CA SER A 110 -6.06 5.07 28.82
C SER A 110 -4.98 4.23 29.50
N VAL A 111 -4.45 3.24 28.77
CA VAL A 111 -3.27 2.50 29.20
C VAL A 111 -2.11 3.49 29.18
N ILE A 112 -1.60 3.87 30.36
CA ILE A 112 -0.38 4.67 30.46
C ILE A 112 0.79 3.73 30.23
N TYR A 113 1.50 3.93 29.12
CA TYR A 113 2.77 3.29 28.88
C TYR A 113 3.86 4.11 29.56
N ASP A 114 4.64 3.49 30.45
CA ASP A 114 5.84 4.11 31.02
C ASP A 114 6.95 4.06 29.97
N LEU A 115 6.94 5.04 29.07
CA LEU A 115 7.85 5.12 27.94
C LEU A 115 9.12 5.90 28.32
N PRO A 116 10.32 5.50 27.85
CA PRO A 116 11.51 6.30 28.03
C PRO A 116 11.35 7.67 27.34
N ALA A 117 11.96 8.72 27.89
CA ALA A 117 11.90 10.07 27.32
C ALA A 117 12.58 10.18 25.94
N SER A 118 13.51 9.27 25.65
CA SER A 118 14.10 9.12 24.31
C SER A 118 14.55 7.68 24.08
N ILE A 119 14.53 7.26 22.82
CA ILE A 119 15.03 5.95 22.39
C ILE A 119 15.51 6.02 20.94
N THR A 120 16.47 5.17 20.60
CA THR A 120 16.90 4.92 19.22
C THR A 120 17.02 3.41 19.02
N LEU A 121 16.37 2.92 17.97
CA LEU A 121 16.47 1.55 17.49
C LEU A 121 17.60 1.47 16.48
N GLU A 122 18.63 0.68 16.81
CA GLU A 122 19.76 0.41 15.93
C GLU A 122 19.43 -0.77 14.99
N GLY A 123 20.05 -0.79 13.81
CA GLY A 123 20.00 -1.94 12.89
C GLY A 123 19.17 -1.74 11.61
N ALA A 124 18.40 -0.65 11.50
CA ALA A 124 17.84 -0.25 10.21
C ALA A 124 18.97 0.21 9.27
N ARG A 125 18.92 -0.20 8.00
CA ARG A 125 19.88 0.24 6.98
C ARG A 125 19.24 1.27 6.07
N TYR A 126 19.74 2.50 6.15
CA TYR A 126 19.42 3.53 5.18
C TYR A 126 19.98 3.20 3.78
N GLU A 127 19.15 3.37 2.76
CA GLU A 127 19.57 3.49 1.36
C GLU A 127 19.01 4.79 0.77
N PRO A 128 19.80 5.57 0.01
CA PRO A 128 19.24 6.68 -0.75
C PRO A 128 18.26 6.14 -1.79
N GLN A 129 17.09 6.75 -1.94
CA GLN A 129 16.12 6.30 -2.93
C GLN A 129 16.65 6.49 -4.35
N LEU A 130 16.36 5.51 -5.20
CA LEU A 130 16.34 5.68 -6.64
C LEU A 130 15.11 6.52 -7.08
N TYR A 131 15.00 6.78 -8.38
CA TYR A 131 13.90 7.56 -8.94
C TYR A 131 12.53 6.94 -8.57
N ASN A 132 11.70 7.70 -7.82
CA ASN A 132 10.41 7.27 -7.27
C ASN A 132 10.45 6.00 -6.41
N ASN A 133 11.57 5.73 -5.73
CA ASN A 133 11.75 4.53 -4.91
C ASN A 133 11.63 4.79 -3.40
N CYS A 134 10.92 5.83 -2.95
CA CYS A 134 10.76 6.10 -1.51
C CYS A 134 10.16 4.91 -0.76
N GLY A 135 9.14 4.26 -1.31
CA GLY A 135 8.54 3.02 -0.77
C GLY A 135 9.55 1.86 -0.68
N PRO A 136 10.14 1.39 -1.81
CA PRO A 136 11.13 0.31 -1.78
C PRO A 136 12.35 0.57 -0.89
N ALA A 137 12.86 1.81 -0.86
CA ALA A 137 13.99 2.18 -0.02
C ALA A 137 13.62 2.21 1.48
N THR A 138 12.44 2.72 1.82
CA THR A 138 11.93 2.71 3.19
C THR A 138 11.65 1.28 3.67
N LEU A 139 11.04 0.46 2.81
CA LEU A 139 10.81 -0.95 3.12
C LEU A 139 12.13 -1.70 3.32
N THR A 140 13.16 -1.42 2.52
CA THR A 140 14.50 -1.97 2.75
C THR A 140 14.98 -1.69 4.18
N ALA A 141 14.92 -0.43 4.62
CA ALA A 141 15.36 -0.05 5.96
C ALA A 141 14.60 -0.83 7.06
N ALA A 142 13.29 -1.01 6.88
CA ALA A 142 12.43 -1.72 7.84
C ALA A 142 12.67 -3.23 7.84
N LEU A 143 12.83 -3.86 6.67
CA LEU A 143 13.07 -5.30 6.55
C LEU A 143 14.46 -5.68 7.08
N VAL A 144 15.47 -4.85 6.82
CA VAL A 144 16.85 -5.10 7.30
C VAL A 144 16.95 -5.10 8.81
N TYR A 145 16.16 -4.26 9.48
CA TYR A 145 16.04 -4.25 10.94
C TYR A 145 15.60 -5.62 11.48
N TRP A 146 14.70 -6.31 10.77
CA TRP A 146 14.26 -7.68 11.10
C TRP A 146 15.16 -8.79 10.55
N GLY A 147 16.36 -8.44 10.07
CA GLY A 147 17.34 -9.40 9.58
C GLY A 147 17.14 -9.86 8.14
N TRP A 148 16.12 -9.37 7.44
CA TRP A 148 15.93 -9.68 6.02
C TRP A 148 17.11 -9.15 5.19
N ARG A 149 17.44 -9.90 4.15
CA ARG A 149 18.46 -9.54 3.16
C ARG A 149 17.87 -9.82 1.78
N GLY A 150 18.22 -9.00 0.81
CA GLY A 150 17.77 -9.20 -0.57
C GLY A 150 18.31 -10.48 -1.20
N SER A 151 17.81 -10.77 -2.40
CA SER A 151 18.17 -11.95 -3.18
C SER A 151 19.42 -11.73 -4.05
N GLU A 152 19.83 -10.47 -4.26
CA GLU A 152 21.05 -10.15 -5.02
C GLU A 152 22.31 -10.63 -4.28
N PRO A 153 23.24 -11.33 -4.96
CA PRO A 153 24.50 -11.77 -4.36
C PRO A 153 25.28 -10.61 -3.73
N ASP A 154 25.95 -10.87 -2.60
CA ASP A 154 26.79 -9.89 -1.90
C ASP A 154 27.90 -9.27 -2.79
N GLU A 155 28.28 -9.96 -3.88
CA GLU A 155 29.26 -9.52 -4.87
C GLU A 155 28.72 -8.45 -5.85
N LEU A 156 27.40 -8.37 -6.04
CA LEU A 156 26.73 -7.43 -6.96
C LEU A 156 26.43 -6.10 -6.25
N VAL A 157 27.41 -5.19 -6.25
CA VAL A 157 27.23 -3.88 -5.61
C VAL A 157 26.70 -2.84 -6.58
N TRP A 158 25.47 -2.38 -6.33
CA TRP A 158 24.88 -1.26 -7.05
C TRP A 158 25.04 0.00 -6.23
N TYR A 159 25.75 1.01 -6.76
CA TYR A 159 25.97 2.25 -6.03
C TYR A 159 25.12 3.40 -6.60
N ALA A 160 24.39 4.08 -5.71
CA ALA A 160 23.82 5.40 -5.96
C ALA A 160 24.25 6.34 -4.84
N ALA A 161 24.72 7.54 -5.19
CA ALA A 161 25.31 8.49 -4.24
C ALA A 161 26.39 7.87 -3.32
N GLY A 162 27.17 6.91 -3.83
CA GLY A 162 28.22 6.21 -3.07
C GLY A 162 27.70 5.24 -2.01
N LYS A 163 26.41 4.89 -2.01
CA LYS A 163 25.79 3.92 -1.12
C LYS A 163 25.31 2.71 -1.90
N ASP A 164 25.43 1.54 -1.30
CA ASP A 164 24.91 0.30 -1.87
C ASP A 164 23.38 0.30 -1.77
N VAL A 165 22.72 0.23 -2.92
CA VAL A 165 21.27 0.33 -3.13
C VAL A 165 20.66 -0.93 -3.73
N ARG A 166 21.31 -2.09 -3.55
CA ARG A 166 20.84 -3.31 -4.21
C ARG A 166 19.50 -3.80 -3.67
N TRP A 167 19.24 -3.67 -2.37
CA TRP A 167 18.07 -4.29 -1.75
C TRP A 167 16.77 -3.57 -2.10
N GLN A 168 16.78 -2.24 -2.24
CA GLN A 168 15.60 -1.55 -2.76
C GLN A 168 15.27 -1.92 -4.21
N ARG A 169 16.25 -2.44 -4.99
CA ARG A 169 16.00 -2.92 -6.35
C ARG A 169 15.33 -4.29 -6.35
N ASP A 170 15.70 -5.16 -5.43
CA ASP A 170 15.04 -6.46 -5.24
C ASP A 170 13.57 -6.25 -4.89
N ILE A 171 13.31 -5.35 -3.96
CA ILE A 171 11.95 -4.95 -3.59
C ILE A 171 11.24 -4.33 -4.79
N ALA A 172 11.83 -3.31 -5.44
CA ALA A 172 11.22 -2.63 -6.57
C ALA A 172 10.94 -3.58 -7.76
N SER A 173 11.71 -4.66 -7.94
CA SER A 173 11.42 -5.63 -9.00
C SER A 173 10.09 -6.37 -8.84
N VAL A 174 9.54 -6.38 -7.62
CA VAL A 174 8.25 -7.01 -7.28
C VAL A 174 7.15 -5.97 -7.20
N ILE A 175 7.32 -4.93 -6.37
CA ILE A 175 6.23 -3.97 -6.10
C ILE A 175 6.28 -2.72 -6.99
N LYS A 176 7.32 -2.55 -7.79
CA LYS A 176 7.48 -1.42 -8.72
C LYS A 176 8.05 -1.87 -10.07
N PRO A 177 7.45 -2.88 -10.73
CA PRO A 177 8.01 -3.46 -11.96
C PRO A 177 8.10 -2.41 -13.09
N ASN A 178 7.22 -1.41 -13.08
CA ASN A 178 7.32 -0.25 -13.95
C ASN A 178 8.31 0.79 -13.42
N LYS A 179 9.32 1.13 -14.21
CA LYS A 179 10.24 2.23 -13.86
C LYS A 179 9.55 3.60 -13.86
N SER A 180 8.47 3.75 -14.64
CA SER A 180 7.73 5.01 -14.75
C SER A 180 6.76 5.25 -13.60
N ASP A 181 6.39 4.20 -12.88
CA ASP A 181 5.50 4.27 -11.71
C ASP A 181 6.03 5.32 -10.71
N LYS A 182 5.11 6.13 -10.19
CA LYS A 182 5.37 7.23 -9.28
C LYS A 182 5.26 6.82 -7.82
N ASN A 183 4.53 5.76 -7.50
CA ASN A 183 4.27 5.39 -6.12
C ASN A 183 3.94 3.90 -5.98
N VAL A 184 4.38 3.32 -4.88
CA VAL A 184 3.87 2.02 -4.43
C VAL A 184 2.92 2.23 -3.26
N MET A 185 1.80 1.53 -3.28
CA MET A 185 0.75 1.66 -2.29
C MET A 185 1.15 0.97 -0.97
N ALA A 186 0.60 1.44 0.14
CA ALA A 186 0.92 0.92 1.48
C ALA A 186 0.69 -0.59 1.61
N TYR A 187 -0.34 -1.10 0.94
CA TYR A 187 -0.66 -2.53 0.92
C TYR A 187 0.39 -3.36 0.16
N GLU A 188 1.05 -2.79 -0.86
CA GLU A 188 2.13 -3.48 -1.59
C GLU A 188 3.37 -3.63 -0.71
N LEU A 189 3.68 -2.63 0.13
CA LEU A 189 4.73 -2.73 1.13
C LEU A 189 4.43 -3.86 2.14
N ALA A 190 3.19 -3.92 2.63
CA ALA A 190 2.75 -4.95 3.56
C ALA A 190 2.78 -6.35 2.91
N ASN A 191 2.25 -6.51 1.70
CA ASN A 191 2.25 -7.78 0.98
C ASN A 191 3.67 -8.27 0.69
N TYR A 192 4.59 -7.38 0.29
CA TYR A 192 5.99 -7.78 0.13
C TYR A 192 6.58 -8.30 1.45
N ALA A 193 6.36 -7.59 2.57
CA ALA A 193 6.86 -8.02 3.87
C ALA A 193 6.31 -9.40 4.27
N ILE A 194 5.04 -9.66 3.96
CA ILE A 194 4.35 -10.90 4.24
C ILE A 194 4.83 -12.04 3.35
N GLU A 195 4.76 -11.85 2.04
CA GLU A 195 4.93 -12.91 1.04
C GLU A 195 6.40 -13.19 0.71
N GLN A 196 7.25 -12.15 0.74
CA GLN A 196 8.65 -12.24 0.32
C GLN A 196 9.63 -12.22 1.50
N ALA A 197 9.26 -11.60 2.63
CA ALA A 197 10.15 -11.46 3.79
C ALA A 197 9.77 -12.32 5.01
N GLY A 198 8.64 -13.04 4.98
CA GLY A 198 8.20 -13.91 6.07
C GLY A 198 7.87 -13.16 7.37
N LEU A 199 7.52 -11.87 7.26
CA LEU A 199 7.04 -11.06 8.37
C LEU A 199 5.51 -11.03 8.38
N SER A 200 4.96 -10.40 9.39
CA SER A 200 3.59 -9.94 9.45
C SER A 200 3.57 -8.42 9.30
N ALA A 201 2.45 -7.88 8.82
CA ALA A 201 2.28 -6.45 8.63
C ALA A 201 0.90 -6.01 9.12
N GLU A 202 0.84 -4.86 9.79
CA GLU A 202 -0.40 -4.20 10.19
C GLU A 202 -0.42 -2.79 9.62
N ILE A 203 -1.48 -2.46 8.87
CA ILE A 203 -1.73 -1.12 8.34
C ILE A 203 -2.85 -0.49 9.13
N ARG A 204 -2.66 0.74 9.62
CA ARG A 204 -3.65 1.47 10.41
C ARG A 204 -3.63 2.95 10.07
N TYR A 205 -4.72 3.63 10.36
CA TYR A 205 -4.90 5.06 10.12
C TYR A 205 -5.19 5.79 11.42
N GLY A 206 -5.15 7.13 11.39
CA GLY A 206 -5.46 7.94 12.55
C GLY A 206 -4.42 7.86 13.67
N GLY A 207 -3.17 7.51 13.36
CA GLY A 207 -2.09 7.47 14.34
C GLY A 207 -1.82 8.83 15.01
N ASP A 208 -1.04 8.78 16.08
CA ASP A 208 -0.53 9.96 16.77
C ASP A 208 0.88 9.71 17.33
N ILE A 209 1.46 10.74 17.94
CA ILE A 209 2.81 10.67 18.51
C ILE A 209 2.92 9.54 19.54
N ASP A 210 1.89 9.31 20.35
CA ASP A 210 1.93 8.33 21.43
C ASP A 210 1.87 6.89 20.88
N VAL A 211 1.10 6.65 19.82
CA VAL A 211 1.11 5.36 19.10
C VAL A 211 2.50 5.07 18.54
N ILE A 212 3.11 6.02 17.84
CA ILE A 212 4.45 5.84 17.27
C ILE A 212 5.47 5.56 18.37
N LYS A 213 5.51 6.40 19.43
CA LYS A 213 6.43 6.23 20.55
C LYS A 213 6.25 4.89 21.23
N ARG A 214 5.01 4.44 21.42
CA ARG A 214 4.69 3.15 22.02
C ARG A 214 5.29 1.99 21.23
N PHE A 215 5.14 1.98 19.91
CA PHE A 215 5.75 0.93 19.07
C PHE A 215 7.27 1.00 19.08
N VAL A 216 7.83 2.19 18.87
CA VAL A 216 9.29 2.38 18.80
C VAL A 216 9.96 2.03 20.13
N ALA A 217 9.39 2.42 21.27
CA ALA A 217 9.88 2.07 22.60
C ALA A 217 9.88 0.56 22.87
N ASN A 218 9.01 -0.20 22.19
CA ASN A 218 8.93 -1.65 22.29
C ASN A 218 9.68 -2.36 21.14
N GLY A 219 10.57 -1.66 20.42
CA GLY A 219 11.42 -2.26 19.40
C GLY A 219 10.69 -2.60 18.10
N PHE A 220 9.68 -1.80 17.74
CA PHE A 220 9.03 -1.85 16.43
C PHE A 220 9.24 -0.52 15.71
N PRO A 221 10.15 -0.45 14.72
CA PRO A 221 10.20 0.68 13.80
C PRO A 221 8.86 0.83 13.08
N VAL A 222 8.48 2.07 12.78
CA VAL A 222 7.17 2.37 12.19
C VAL A 222 7.36 3.05 10.84
N ILE A 223 6.81 2.47 9.79
CA ILE A 223 6.74 3.13 8.48
C ILE A 223 5.54 4.08 8.51
N ILE A 224 5.73 5.31 8.03
CA ILE A 224 4.65 6.26 7.78
C ILE A 224 4.73 6.75 6.34
N GLU A 225 3.59 7.20 5.80
CA GLU A 225 3.54 7.99 4.57
C GLU A 225 3.13 9.41 4.91
N ARG A 226 3.77 10.39 4.30
CA ARG A 226 3.60 11.81 4.64
C ARG A 226 3.67 12.68 3.40
N GLY A 227 3.09 13.86 3.48
CA GLY A 227 3.34 14.93 2.53
C GLY A 227 4.83 15.29 2.50
N PHE A 228 5.33 15.58 1.31
CA PHE A 228 6.69 16.04 1.07
C PHE A 228 6.64 17.29 0.21
N ARG A 229 6.83 18.43 0.87
CA ARG A 229 6.61 19.76 0.29
C ARG A 229 7.91 20.35 -0.21
N GLU A 230 7.80 21.31 -1.14
CA GLU A 230 8.95 21.96 -1.78
C GLU A 230 9.96 22.52 -0.77
N GLU A 231 9.49 23.05 0.36
CA GLU A 231 10.33 23.61 1.40
C GLU A 231 11.25 22.55 2.02
N GLU A 232 10.85 21.29 2.00
CA GLU A 232 11.61 20.18 2.57
C GLU A 232 12.49 19.47 1.54
N HIS A 233 11.98 19.21 0.33
CA HIS A 233 12.72 18.50 -0.72
C HIS A 233 13.60 19.40 -1.58
N GLY A 234 13.37 20.71 -1.56
CA GLY A 234 14.20 21.72 -2.20
C GLY A 234 13.97 21.86 -3.72
N GLN A 235 12.99 21.17 -4.29
CA GLN A 235 12.66 21.28 -5.71
C GLN A 235 11.55 22.32 -5.91
N VAL A 236 11.95 23.59 -5.89
CA VAL A 236 11.03 24.74 -6.05
C VAL A 236 10.22 24.63 -7.35
N GLY A 237 8.91 24.85 -7.25
CA GLY A 237 7.95 24.74 -8.35
C GLY A 237 7.46 23.32 -8.65
N GLN A 238 7.98 22.29 -7.96
CA GLN A 238 7.50 20.92 -8.11
C GLN A 238 6.28 20.60 -7.24
N GLY A 239 5.93 21.41 -6.26
CA GLY A 239 4.74 21.28 -5.41
C GLY A 239 4.87 20.22 -4.33
N TRP A 240 3.78 19.49 -4.13
CA TRP A 240 3.63 18.44 -3.13
C TRP A 240 3.78 17.06 -3.75
N GLU A 241 4.42 16.16 -3.00
CA GLU A 241 4.60 14.74 -3.30
C GLU A 241 4.27 13.91 -2.06
N GLY A 242 3.98 12.62 -2.24
CA GLY A 242 3.94 11.64 -1.17
C GLY A 242 5.33 11.06 -0.91
N HIS A 243 5.63 10.75 0.34
CA HIS A 243 6.93 10.21 0.71
C HIS A 243 6.81 9.27 1.90
N TYR A 244 7.44 8.11 1.79
CA TYR A 244 7.56 7.17 2.91
C TYR A 244 8.79 7.52 3.77
N GLY A 245 8.67 7.26 5.06
CA GLY A 245 9.78 7.32 6.00
C GLY A 245 9.66 6.24 7.07
N LEU A 246 10.80 5.80 7.60
CA LEU A 246 10.84 4.85 8.72
C LEU A 246 11.22 5.58 10.01
N ILE A 247 10.32 5.60 10.99
CA ILE A 247 10.63 6.11 12.33
C ILE A 247 11.34 5.02 13.12
N THR A 248 12.55 5.31 13.57
CA THR A 248 13.41 4.39 14.36
C THR A 248 13.75 4.93 15.73
N GLY A 249 13.22 6.09 16.14
CA GLY A 249 13.52 6.67 17.44
C GLY A 249 12.74 7.94 17.70
N TYR A 250 12.85 8.45 18.91
CA TYR A 250 12.28 9.72 19.30
C TYR A 250 13.06 10.34 20.48
N ASP A 251 12.91 11.65 20.66
CA ASP A 251 13.41 12.40 21.80
C ASP A 251 12.39 13.46 22.21
N ASP A 252 11.79 13.29 23.40
CA ASP A 252 10.74 14.19 23.91
C ASP A 252 11.29 15.54 24.37
N ASN A 253 12.55 15.60 24.82
CA ASN A 253 13.16 16.86 25.22
C ASN A 253 13.42 17.73 23.98
N ALA A 254 13.84 17.10 22.88
CA ALA A 254 14.01 17.77 21.60
C ALA A 254 12.69 17.93 20.82
N ARG A 255 11.64 17.17 21.17
CA ARG A 255 10.38 17.02 20.43
C ARG A 255 10.58 16.58 18.98
N LYS A 256 11.37 15.52 18.78
CA LYS A 256 11.72 15.03 17.44
C LYS A 256 11.59 13.53 17.30
N PHE A 257 11.18 13.10 16.11
CA PHE A 257 11.35 11.73 15.66
C PHE A 257 12.72 11.57 14.99
N LEU A 258 13.33 10.40 15.20
CA LEU A 258 14.47 9.94 14.41
C LEU A 258 13.95 9.09 13.27
N THR A 259 14.27 9.50 12.03
CA THR A 259 13.79 8.85 10.81
C THR A 259 14.95 8.30 9.97
N GLN A 260 14.72 7.20 9.27
CA GLN A 260 15.49 6.82 8.09
C GLN A 260 14.72 7.35 6.88
N ASP A 261 15.14 8.50 6.36
CA ASP A 261 14.47 9.17 5.25
C ASP A 261 15.27 8.95 3.98
N SER A 262 14.73 8.19 3.02
CA SER A 262 15.45 7.79 1.81
C SER A 262 15.88 8.96 0.91
N PHE A 263 15.28 10.14 1.08
CA PHE A 263 15.65 11.36 0.36
C PHE A 263 16.58 12.27 1.19
N LYS A 264 16.27 12.49 2.46
CA LYS A 264 16.98 13.43 3.34
C LYS A 264 18.26 12.82 3.96
N GLY A 265 18.26 11.53 4.24
CA GLY A 265 19.42 10.82 4.78
C GLY A 265 19.11 9.87 5.93
N ALA A 266 20.12 9.11 6.31
CA ALA A 266 20.09 8.26 7.50
C ALA A 266 19.98 9.11 8.77
N ASN A 267 19.27 8.59 9.78
CA ASN A 267 19.17 9.19 11.11
C ASN A 267 18.77 10.68 11.07
N TYR A 268 17.82 11.03 10.19
CA TYR A 268 17.31 12.37 10.02
C TYR A 268 16.31 12.71 11.14
N TRP A 269 16.62 13.73 11.93
CA TRP A 269 15.75 14.19 13.01
C TRP A 269 14.71 15.17 12.48
N ARG A 270 13.42 14.87 12.69
CA ARG A 270 12.29 15.70 12.24
C ARG A 270 11.44 16.13 13.44
N ASP A 271 11.07 17.41 13.50
CA ASP A 271 10.23 17.96 14.56
C ASP A 271 8.87 17.27 14.60
N TYR A 272 8.36 16.95 15.80
CA TYR A 272 7.05 16.31 15.98
C TYR A 272 5.93 17.07 15.27
N ASP A 273 5.90 18.39 15.40
CA ASP A 273 4.82 19.20 14.85
C ASP A 273 4.87 19.25 13.31
N ALA A 274 6.07 19.23 12.72
CA ALA A 274 6.26 19.12 11.27
C ALA A 274 5.89 17.71 10.76
N GLU A 275 6.28 16.67 11.51
CA GLU A 275 5.90 15.29 11.22
C GLU A 275 4.39 15.12 11.19
N VAL A 276 3.72 15.49 12.28
CA VAL A 276 2.26 15.37 12.41
C VAL A 276 1.54 16.16 11.33
N LYS A 277 2.00 17.39 11.02
CA LYS A 277 1.37 18.22 10.00
C LYS A 277 1.37 17.54 8.63
N ASP A 278 2.49 16.96 8.20
CA ASP A 278 2.57 16.35 6.87
C ASP A 278 2.09 14.89 6.86
N TRP A 279 2.16 14.19 7.99
CA TRP A 279 1.59 12.85 8.15
C TRP A 279 0.06 12.87 8.05
N ARG A 280 -0.57 13.97 8.48
CA ARG A 280 -2.00 14.23 8.28
C ARG A 280 -2.40 14.17 6.81
N ASP A 281 -1.53 14.55 5.87
CA ASP A 281 -1.86 14.53 4.44
C ASP A 281 -2.23 13.12 3.93
N PHE A 282 -1.88 12.08 4.70
CA PHE A 282 -2.13 10.65 4.46
C PHE A 282 -2.98 9.99 5.56
N ASN A 283 -3.88 10.77 6.18
CA ASN A 283 -4.78 10.30 7.23
C ASN A 283 -4.04 9.59 8.39
N TYR A 284 -2.83 10.05 8.70
CA TYR A 284 -1.98 9.49 9.75
C TYR A 284 -1.76 7.96 9.58
N LEU A 285 -1.54 7.51 8.34
CA LEU A 285 -1.22 6.13 7.97
C LEU A 285 0.08 5.65 8.62
N TYR A 286 0.05 4.50 9.30
CA TYR A 286 1.24 3.82 9.79
C TYR A 286 1.21 2.33 9.48
N ILE A 287 2.40 1.78 9.25
CA ILE A 287 2.63 0.36 8.98
C ILE A 287 3.62 -0.20 9.99
N ILE A 288 3.23 -1.30 10.65
CA ILE A 288 4.07 -2.04 11.58
C ILE A 288 4.43 -3.37 10.95
N LEU A 289 5.73 -3.62 10.76
CA LEU A 289 6.26 -4.91 10.34
C LEU A 289 6.85 -5.64 11.54
N TYR A 290 6.61 -6.95 11.66
CA TYR A 290 7.07 -7.73 12.81
C TYR A 290 7.16 -9.23 12.48
N PRO A 291 8.02 -9.98 13.17
CA PRO A 291 8.03 -11.44 13.06
C PRO A 291 6.78 -12.03 13.74
N GLY A 292 6.21 -13.10 13.16
CA GLY A 292 4.93 -13.66 13.62
C GLY A 292 4.90 -14.09 15.10
N ASN A 293 6.05 -14.43 15.70
CA ASN A 293 6.14 -14.75 17.12
C ASN A 293 5.93 -13.54 18.06
N ARG A 294 5.90 -12.30 17.54
CA ARG A 294 5.59 -11.07 18.28
C ARG A 294 4.17 -10.54 18.04
N ALA A 295 3.31 -11.30 17.35
CA ALA A 295 1.94 -10.87 17.04
C ALA A 295 1.13 -10.44 18.26
N ALA A 296 1.17 -11.21 19.36
CA ALA A 296 0.44 -10.88 20.59
C ALA A 296 0.89 -9.54 21.22
N GLU A 297 2.17 -9.19 21.08
CA GLU A 297 2.71 -7.92 21.55
C GLU A 297 2.19 -6.76 20.70
N VAL A 298 2.23 -6.90 19.37
CA VAL A 298 1.68 -5.90 18.44
C VAL A 298 0.19 -5.68 18.68
N THR A 299 -0.60 -6.75 18.82
CA THR A 299 -2.03 -6.65 19.17
C THR A 299 -2.25 -5.89 20.48
N ALA A 300 -1.43 -6.16 21.51
CA ALA A 300 -1.53 -5.44 22.78
C ALA A 300 -1.17 -3.95 22.66
N LEU A 301 -0.14 -3.61 21.88
CA LEU A 301 0.30 -2.23 21.66
C LEU A 301 -0.73 -1.44 20.83
N LEU A 302 -1.34 -2.06 19.82
CA LEU A 302 -2.48 -1.50 19.09
C LEU A 302 -3.68 -1.26 20.04
N GLY A 303 -3.89 -2.16 21.01
CA GLY A 303 -5.01 -2.06 21.93
C GLY A 303 -6.34 -2.03 21.17
N PRO A 304 -7.20 -1.01 21.37
CA PRO A 304 -8.44 -0.89 20.60
C PRO A 304 -8.23 -0.81 19.08
N ASP A 305 -7.07 -0.35 18.60
CA ASP A 305 -6.71 -0.31 17.16
C ASP A 305 -6.38 -1.67 16.58
N ALA A 306 -6.33 -2.74 17.39
CA ALA A 306 -6.19 -4.09 16.87
C ALA A 306 -7.40 -4.48 16.00
N ASP A 307 -8.60 -4.06 16.40
CA ASP A 307 -9.80 -4.17 15.56
C ASP A 307 -9.79 -3.09 14.48
N VAL A 308 -9.78 -3.55 13.22
CA VAL A 308 -9.63 -2.69 12.04
C VAL A 308 -10.80 -1.72 11.90
N GLY A 309 -12.04 -2.18 12.13
CA GLY A 309 -13.23 -1.32 12.08
C GLY A 309 -13.22 -0.24 13.17
N ALA A 310 -12.78 -0.59 14.38
CA ALA A 310 -12.60 0.37 15.46
C ALA A 310 -11.49 1.38 15.16
N ASN A 311 -10.39 0.95 14.53
CA ASN A 311 -9.34 1.87 14.07
C ASN A 311 -9.88 2.86 13.04
N TYR A 312 -10.61 2.39 12.03
CA TYR A 312 -11.17 3.28 11.01
C TYR A 312 -12.19 4.27 11.59
N ASN A 313 -13.01 3.84 12.56
CA ASN A 313 -13.91 4.76 13.27
C ASN A 313 -13.15 5.82 14.09
N ARG A 314 -12.04 5.46 14.74
CA ARG A 314 -11.18 6.43 15.43
C ARG A 314 -10.48 7.38 14.47
N ALA A 315 -9.96 6.88 13.35
CA ALA A 315 -9.38 7.69 12.29
C ALA A 315 -10.40 8.70 11.73
N LEU A 316 -11.64 8.26 11.51
CA LEU A 316 -12.74 9.13 11.11
C LEU A 316 -13.01 10.22 12.15
N ALA A 317 -13.12 9.86 13.43
CA ALA A 317 -13.36 10.83 14.51
C ALA A 317 -12.22 11.86 14.61
N LYS A 318 -10.96 11.41 14.46
CA LYS A 318 -9.78 12.29 14.42
C LYS A 318 -9.84 13.26 13.23
N ALA A 319 -10.09 12.75 12.03
CA ALA A 319 -10.19 13.57 10.82
C ALA A 319 -11.33 14.61 10.91
N GLN A 320 -12.48 14.23 11.47
CA GLN A 320 -13.59 15.16 11.73
C GLN A 320 -13.22 16.23 12.76
N ALA A 321 -12.49 15.87 13.81
CA ALA A 321 -12.01 16.81 14.82
C ALA A 321 -11.00 17.80 14.24
N ASP A 322 -10.10 17.35 13.36
CA ASP A 322 -9.17 18.21 12.63
C ASP A 322 -9.92 19.17 11.70
N ALA A 323 -10.87 18.67 10.89
CA ALA A 323 -11.71 19.49 10.01
C ALA A 323 -12.54 20.55 10.76
N ALA A 324 -12.93 20.26 12.02
CA ALA A 324 -13.65 21.21 12.87
C ALA A 324 -12.73 22.28 13.51
N ARG A 325 -11.43 22.02 13.58
CA ARG A 325 -10.45 22.87 14.28
C ARG A 325 -9.59 23.71 13.33
N HIS A 326 -9.16 23.16 12.20
CA HIS A 326 -8.32 23.88 11.26
C HIS A 326 -9.10 24.95 10.49
N THR A 327 -8.40 26.02 10.13
CA THR A 327 -8.97 27.15 9.39
C THR A 327 -8.20 27.47 8.11
N ASP A 328 -6.99 26.94 7.97
CA ASP A 328 -6.24 27.05 6.72
C ASP A 328 -6.96 26.24 5.62
N PRO A 329 -7.19 26.82 4.41
CA PRO A 329 -7.92 26.12 3.37
C PRO A 329 -7.26 24.82 2.89
N LEU A 330 -5.93 24.76 2.82
CA LEU A 330 -5.23 23.56 2.37
C LEU A 330 -5.34 22.47 3.42
N ASP A 331 -5.14 22.84 4.70
CA ASP A 331 -5.36 21.94 5.82
C ASP A 331 -6.79 21.39 5.82
N LEU A 332 -7.80 22.25 5.66
CA LEU A 332 -9.20 21.84 5.56
C LEU A 332 -9.46 20.89 4.38
N ALA A 333 -8.84 21.14 3.22
CA ALA A 333 -8.96 20.25 2.07
C ALA A 333 -8.42 18.85 2.38
N PHE A 334 -7.26 18.75 3.04
CA PHE A 334 -6.70 17.47 3.50
C PHE A 334 -7.55 16.83 4.61
N ASP A 335 -8.06 17.59 5.56
CA ASP A 335 -8.89 17.05 6.64
C ASP A 335 -10.19 16.43 6.08
N TRP A 336 -10.86 17.10 5.14
CA TRP A 336 -12.02 16.54 4.47
C TRP A 336 -11.68 15.34 3.59
N PHE A 337 -10.49 15.33 2.96
CA PHE A 337 -9.99 14.16 2.25
C PHE A 337 -9.79 12.97 3.19
N ASN A 338 -9.28 13.21 4.41
CA ASN A 338 -9.10 12.18 5.43
C ASN A 338 -10.43 11.67 6.00
N VAL A 339 -11.43 12.55 6.15
CA VAL A 339 -12.81 12.15 6.47
C VAL A 339 -13.34 11.21 5.38
N GLY A 340 -13.19 11.60 4.11
CA GLY A 340 -13.58 10.77 2.97
C GLY A 340 -12.85 9.42 2.94
N THR A 341 -11.54 9.41 3.18
CA THR A 341 -10.71 8.20 3.24
C THR A 341 -11.18 7.26 4.35
N SER A 342 -11.42 7.77 5.56
CA SER A 342 -11.88 6.95 6.69
C SER A 342 -13.30 6.41 6.47
N LEU A 343 -14.19 7.20 5.86
CA LEU A 343 -15.54 6.75 5.47
C LEU A 343 -15.48 5.67 4.37
N GLN A 344 -14.59 5.82 3.39
CA GLN A 344 -14.35 4.84 2.34
C GLN A 344 -13.86 3.51 2.95
N LEU A 345 -12.90 3.56 3.88
CA LEU A 345 -12.40 2.38 4.60
C LEU A 345 -13.50 1.67 5.42
N LEU A 346 -14.50 2.42 5.88
CA LEU A 346 -15.72 1.91 6.53
C LEU A 346 -16.83 1.51 5.54
N GLU A 347 -16.55 1.55 4.24
CA GLU A 347 -17.49 1.26 3.14
C GLU A 347 -18.73 2.16 3.09
N ARG A 348 -18.68 3.33 3.75
CA ARG A 348 -19.73 4.35 3.72
C ARG A 348 -19.56 5.25 2.49
N ASN A 349 -19.71 4.65 1.31
CA ASN A 349 -19.31 5.27 0.04
C ASN A 349 -20.05 6.58 -0.29
N GLU A 350 -21.35 6.70 0.04
CA GLU A 350 -22.10 7.94 -0.16
C GLU A 350 -21.55 9.10 0.69
N ASP A 351 -21.36 8.88 1.99
CA ASP A 351 -20.78 9.86 2.89
C ASP A 351 -19.33 10.20 2.48
N ALA A 352 -18.56 9.19 2.06
CA ALA A 352 -17.20 9.37 1.58
C ALA A 352 -17.15 10.27 0.34
N ALA A 353 -18.03 10.04 -0.64
CA ALA A 353 -18.11 10.87 -1.84
C ALA A 353 -18.43 12.34 -1.51
N LEU A 354 -19.34 12.59 -0.57
CA LEU A 354 -19.66 13.95 -0.11
C LEU A 354 -18.46 14.61 0.59
N ALA A 355 -17.73 13.88 1.43
CA ALA A 355 -16.52 14.40 2.07
C ALA A 355 -15.42 14.72 1.04
N PHE A 356 -15.25 13.87 0.02
CA PHE A 356 -14.32 14.14 -1.08
C PHE A 356 -14.76 15.34 -1.94
N ASP A 357 -16.05 15.52 -2.19
CA ASP A 357 -16.56 16.73 -2.86
C ASP A 357 -16.26 17.99 -2.05
N GLN A 358 -16.45 17.92 -0.73
CA GLN A 358 -16.10 19.02 0.18
C GLN A 358 -14.60 19.33 0.12
N ALA A 359 -13.73 18.32 0.17
CA ALA A 359 -12.29 18.48 0.01
C ALA A 359 -11.92 19.14 -1.33
N ARG A 360 -12.56 18.71 -2.43
CA ARG A 360 -12.34 19.26 -3.77
C ARG A 360 -12.89 20.67 -3.96
N SER A 361 -13.93 21.06 -3.20
CA SER A 361 -14.55 22.39 -3.30
C SER A 361 -13.58 23.53 -3.01
N TYR A 362 -12.50 23.28 -2.25
CA TYR A 362 -11.44 24.24 -1.99
C TYR A 362 -10.56 24.50 -3.23
N GLY A 363 -10.52 23.60 -4.22
CA GLY A 363 -9.79 23.78 -5.48
C GLY A 363 -8.26 23.83 -5.37
N ILE A 364 -7.69 23.38 -4.25
CA ILE A 364 -6.27 23.52 -3.91
C ILE A 364 -5.59 22.22 -3.48
N LEU A 365 -6.30 21.08 -3.54
CA LEU A 365 -5.68 19.78 -3.34
C LEU A 365 -4.52 19.60 -4.34
N PRO A 366 -3.37 19.04 -3.91
CA PRO A 366 -2.29 18.73 -4.83
C PRO A 366 -2.75 17.89 -6.01
N TYR A 367 -2.35 18.30 -7.22
CA TYR A 367 -2.74 17.58 -8.44
C TYR A 367 -2.23 16.11 -8.46
N ARG A 368 -1.15 15.83 -7.71
CA ARG A 368 -0.57 14.49 -7.55
C ARG A 368 -1.26 13.64 -6.49
N MET A 369 -2.29 14.13 -5.81
CA MET A 369 -2.93 13.40 -4.70
C MET A 369 -3.29 11.96 -5.09
N LEU A 370 -3.88 11.81 -6.28
CA LEU A 370 -4.35 10.53 -6.80
C LEU A 370 -3.22 9.61 -7.29
N TRP A 371 -1.97 10.06 -7.28
CA TRP A 371 -0.81 9.19 -7.51
C TRP A 371 -0.55 8.30 -6.28
N TYR A 372 -0.94 8.78 -5.10
CA TYR A 372 -0.64 8.11 -3.82
C TYR A 372 -1.89 7.59 -3.11
N GLN A 373 -3.06 8.20 -3.37
CA GLN A 373 -4.29 7.89 -2.64
C GLN A 373 -5.47 7.70 -3.59
N THR A 374 -5.97 6.46 -3.71
CA THR A 374 -7.01 6.08 -4.68
C THR A 374 -8.42 6.00 -4.10
N PHE A 375 -8.59 6.27 -2.80
CA PHE A 375 -9.87 6.17 -2.08
C PHE A 375 -11.00 6.98 -2.72
N MET A 376 -10.69 8.13 -3.32
CA MET A 376 -11.66 8.98 -4.01
C MET A 376 -12.24 8.30 -5.26
N TYR A 377 -11.42 7.58 -6.05
CA TYR A 377 -11.92 6.80 -7.18
C TYR A 377 -12.93 5.77 -6.70
N LYS A 378 -12.58 5.04 -5.65
CA LYS A 378 -13.42 4.00 -5.06
C LYS A 378 -14.77 4.54 -4.57
N ALA A 379 -14.76 5.64 -3.83
CA ALA A 379 -15.98 6.28 -3.33
C ALA A 379 -16.91 6.71 -4.48
N TYR A 380 -16.39 7.43 -5.48
CA TYR A 380 -17.21 7.87 -6.62
C TYR A 380 -17.72 6.69 -7.45
N PHE A 381 -16.87 5.68 -7.69
CA PHE A 381 -17.25 4.48 -8.42
C PHE A 381 -18.42 3.75 -7.76
N TYR A 382 -18.35 3.49 -6.45
CA TYR A 382 -19.42 2.79 -5.73
C TYR A 382 -20.68 3.64 -5.47
N THR A 383 -20.64 4.94 -5.79
CA THR A 383 -21.82 5.82 -5.84
C THR A 383 -22.31 6.06 -7.27
N GLU A 384 -21.90 5.21 -8.23
CA GLU A 384 -22.27 5.28 -9.65
C GLU A 384 -21.84 6.56 -10.37
N ARG A 385 -20.92 7.34 -9.78
CA ARG A 385 -20.36 8.56 -10.37
C ARG A 385 -19.20 8.22 -11.31
N TYR A 386 -19.46 7.31 -12.26
CA TYR A 386 -18.45 6.77 -13.17
C TYR A 386 -17.78 7.84 -14.04
N GLN A 387 -18.52 8.87 -14.46
CA GLN A 387 -17.94 9.97 -15.21
C GLN A 387 -16.92 10.77 -14.38
N ASP A 388 -17.17 10.96 -13.08
CA ASP A 388 -16.22 11.66 -12.21
C ASP A 388 -14.93 10.85 -12.03
N VAL A 389 -15.03 9.52 -11.96
CA VAL A 389 -13.86 8.61 -11.96
C VAL A 389 -13.07 8.77 -13.26
N ILE A 390 -13.75 8.77 -14.41
CA ILE A 390 -13.13 8.95 -15.72
C ILE A 390 -12.44 10.30 -15.83
N ASP A 391 -13.09 11.38 -15.43
CA ASP A 391 -12.55 12.73 -15.53
C ASP A 391 -11.32 12.93 -14.64
N LEU A 392 -11.37 12.42 -13.41
CA LEU A 392 -10.22 12.41 -12.51
C LEU A 392 -9.07 11.57 -13.07
N ALA A 393 -9.35 10.37 -13.55
CA ALA A 393 -8.32 9.49 -14.11
C ALA A 393 -7.71 10.10 -15.38
N ASN A 394 -8.48 10.76 -16.23
CA ASN A 394 -7.97 11.45 -17.43
C ASN A 394 -6.94 12.54 -17.08
N VAL A 395 -7.14 13.26 -15.98
CA VAL A 395 -6.17 14.25 -15.50
C VAL A 395 -4.91 13.55 -14.99
N THR A 396 -5.05 12.52 -14.16
CA THR A 396 -3.91 11.77 -13.60
C THR A 396 -3.07 11.11 -14.69
N LEU A 397 -3.72 10.51 -15.70
CA LEU A 397 -3.11 9.80 -16.82
C LEU A 397 -2.42 10.69 -17.86
N GLN A 398 -2.46 12.02 -17.68
CA GLN A 398 -1.50 12.93 -18.34
C GLN A 398 -0.06 12.62 -17.90
N THR A 399 0.11 11.94 -16.76
CA THR A 399 1.39 11.46 -16.25
C THR A 399 1.53 9.94 -16.48
N PRO A 400 2.66 9.45 -17.03
CA PRO A 400 2.91 8.02 -17.15
C PRO A 400 3.13 7.33 -15.79
N GLY A 401 2.80 6.04 -15.71
CA GLY A 401 2.99 5.20 -14.51
C GLY A 401 1.92 5.46 -13.46
N MET A 402 0.65 5.28 -13.86
CA MET A 402 -0.56 5.49 -13.05
C MET A 402 -1.52 4.33 -13.28
N GLU A 403 -1.04 3.10 -13.07
CA GLU A 403 -1.78 1.85 -13.29
C GLU A 403 -3.09 1.80 -12.50
N GLU A 404 -3.16 2.35 -11.29
CA GLU A 404 -4.40 2.44 -10.52
C GLU A 404 -5.43 3.35 -11.18
N SER A 405 -4.99 4.45 -11.80
CA SER A 405 -5.90 5.31 -12.56
C SER A 405 -6.42 4.62 -13.82
N LEU A 406 -5.60 3.81 -14.50
CA LEU A 406 -6.07 2.95 -15.61
C LEU A 406 -7.10 1.94 -15.11
N TYR A 407 -6.80 1.26 -14.00
CA TYR A 407 -7.71 0.28 -13.39
C TYR A 407 -9.08 0.89 -13.07
N TRP A 408 -9.12 2.00 -12.33
CA TRP A 408 -10.38 2.63 -11.95
C TRP A 408 -11.13 3.23 -13.14
N ARG A 409 -10.43 3.81 -14.12
CA ARG A 409 -11.07 4.31 -15.35
C ARG A 409 -11.63 3.19 -16.21
N GLY A 410 -10.91 2.09 -16.33
CA GLY A 410 -11.35 0.91 -17.07
C GLY A 410 -12.62 0.31 -16.47
N TRP A 411 -12.69 0.20 -15.14
CA TRP A 411 -13.92 -0.19 -14.45
C TRP A 411 -15.07 0.79 -14.69
N ALA A 412 -14.81 2.10 -14.64
CA ALA A 412 -15.84 3.10 -14.91
C ALA A 412 -16.35 3.03 -16.37
N TYR A 413 -15.48 2.82 -17.35
CA TYR A 413 -15.89 2.57 -18.74
C TYR A 413 -16.74 1.32 -18.87
N TYR A 414 -16.34 0.23 -18.20
CA TYR A 414 -17.10 -1.02 -18.21
C TYR A 414 -18.54 -0.80 -17.68
N GLN A 415 -18.69 -0.06 -16.57
CA GLN A 415 -20.00 0.26 -16.00
C GLN A 415 -20.87 1.14 -16.91
N LEU A 416 -20.26 1.97 -17.74
CA LEU A 416 -20.95 2.75 -18.76
C LEU A 416 -21.20 1.98 -20.07
N GLY A 417 -20.88 0.68 -20.11
CA GLY A 417 -21.09 -0.20 -21.26
C GLY A 417 -20.04 -0.06 -22.36
N ASP A 418 -18.93 0.63 -22.10
CA ASP A 418 -17.82 0.80 -23.05
C ASP A 418 -16.73 -0.24 -22.79
N LEU A 419 -17.00 -1.48 -23.19
CA LEU A 419 -16.07 -2.59 -23.01
C LEU A 419 -14.75 -2.39 -23.74
N ASP A 420 -14.76 -1.75 -24.92
CA ASP A 420 -13.55 -1.55 -25.73
C ASP A 420 -12.54 -0.66 -24.99
N ARG A 421 -12.98 0.47 -24.43
CA ARG A 421 -12.10 1.33 -23.62
C ARG A 421 -11.73 0.70 -22.30
N ALA A 422 -12.65 -0.03 -21.66
CA ALA A 422 -12.35 -0.76 -20.43
C ALA A 422 -11.21 -1.76 -20.60
N VAL A 423 -11.27 -2.59 -21.64
CA VAL A 423 -10.22 -3.57 -21.97
C VAL A 423 -8.91 -2.89 -22.34
N ALA A 424 -8.97 -1.78 -23.10
CA ALA A 424 -7.77 -1.02 -23.45
C ALA A 424 -7.03 -0.51 -22.20
N ASP A 425 -7.77 0.00 -21.21
CA ASP A 425 -7.19 0.48 -19.95
C ASP A 425 -6.60 -0.66 -19.11
N MET A 426 -7.28 -1.81 -19.00
CA MET A 426 -6.75 -2.97 -18.27
C MET A 426 -5.48 -3.54 -18.91
N ARG A 427 -5.42 -3.59 -20.25
CA ARG A 427 -4.21 -3.99 -20.97
C ARG A 427 -3.07 -3.01 -20.76
N ALA A 428 -3.35 -1.71 -20.82
CA ALA A 428 -2.35 -0.69 -20.52
C ALA A 428 -1.85 -0.78 -19.06
N ALA A 429 -2.72 -1.16 -18.12
CA ALA A 429 -2.33 -1.43 -16.73
C ALA A 429 -1.40 -2.64 -16.64
N LEU A 430 -1.66 -3.72 -17.40
CA LEU A 430 -0.79 -4.90 -17.46
C LEU A 430 0.54 -4.65 -18.20
N ASP A 431 0.57 -3.72 -19.15
CA ASP A 431 1.83 -3.27 -19.78
C ASP A 431 2.72 -2.54 -18.76
N ALA A 432 2.11 -1.83 -17.81
CA ALA A 432 2.81 -1.16 -16.71
C ALA A 432 3.21 -2.17 -15.61
N HIS A 433 2.27 -2.96 -15.13
CA HIS A 433 2.43 -3.94 -14.06
C HIS A 433 2.10 -5.33 -14.62
N PRO A 434 3.08 -6.04 -15.21
CA PRO A 434 2.88 -7.40 -15.67
C PRO A 434 2.42 -8.30 -14.53
N ASP A 435 1.48 -9.20 -14.83
CA ASP A 435 0.90 -10.14 -13.86
C ASP A 435 0.15 -9.48 -12.69
N TRP A 436 -0.33 -8.24 -12.86
CA TRP A 436 -1.15 -7.58 -11.84
C TRP A 436 -2.52 -8.26 -11.70
N ASP A 437 -2.69 -9.00 -10.60
CA ASP A 437 -3.86 -9.85 -10.34
C ASP A 437 -5.19 -9.11 -10.50
N GLN A 438 -5.27 -7.85 -10.10
CA GLN A 438 -6.47 -7.03 -10.18
C GLN A 438 -6.91 -6.80 -11.63
N ALA A 439 -5.98 -6.43 -12.52
CA ALA A 439 -6.27 -6.20 -13.93
C ALA A 439 -6.57 -7.52 -14.68
N LEU A 440 -5.85 -8.60 -14.34
CA LEU A 440 -6.12 -9.94 -14.86
C LEU A 440 -7.53 -10.43 -14.46
N ALA A 441 -7.90 -10.25 -13.19
CA ALA A 441 -9.22 -10.62 -12.67
C ALA A 441 -10.35 -9.82 -13.34
N ALA A 442 -10.15 -8.51 -13.56
CA ALA A 442 -11.12 -7.67 -14.27
C ALA A 442 -11.36 -8.18 -15.71
N LEU A 443 -10.29 -8.43 -16.48
CA LEU A 443 -10.40 -8.96 -17.84
C LEU A 443 -11.08 -10.34 -17.87
N ALA A 444 -10.72 -11.23 -16.94
CA ALA A 444 -11.33 -12.53 -16.81
C ALA A 444 -12.83 -12.43 -16.49
N GLN A 445 -13.22 -11.52 -15.60
CA GLN A 445 -14.63 -11.25 -15.24
C GLN A 445 -15.43 -10.76 -16.45
N TRP A 446 -14.81 -10.02 -17.37
CA TRP A 446 -15.44 -9.54 -18.59
C TRP A 446 -15.38 -10.55 -19.75
N GLY A 447 -14.82 -11.75 -19.51
CA GLY A 447 -14.68 -12.79 -20.53
C GLY A 447 -13.62 -12.48 -21.60
N VAL A 448 -12.65 -11.62 -21.27
CA VAL A 448 -11.60 -11.15 -22.18
C VAL A 448 -10.25 -11.72 -21.74
N SER A 449 -9.45 -12.18 -22.70
CA SER A 449 -8.07 -12.58 -22.41
C SER A 449 -7.14 -11.37 -22.32
N PRO A 450 -6.14 -11.40 -21.42
CA PRO A 450 -5.09 -10.39 -21.29
C PRO A 450 -4.54 -9.92 -22.63
#